data_AF-A0A9W7WFJ6-F1
#
_entry.id   AF-A0A9W7WFJ6-F1
#
_cell.length_a   1.000
_cell.length_b   1.000
_cell.length_c   1.000
_cell.angle_alpha   90.00
_cell.angle_beta   90.00
_cell.angle_gamma   90.00
#
_symmetry.space_group_name_H-M   'P 1'
#
loop_
_entity.id
_entity.type
_entity.pdbx_description
1 polymer ?
#
loop_
_entity_poly.entity_id
_entity_poly.type
_entity_poly.pdbx_seq_one_letter_code
_entity_poly.pdbx_strand_id
1 'polypeptide(L)'
;MPRGGKKGHKGRGKQFSNPEEIDRQMRAQKELEENEGAEGEKSSGSEDESSSDDEPQKRKGVEGLIEIENPNRVTQKSKKVAEVDVSEPKELSRREREEIEKQKAKERYMKLHLEGKTDQAKADLARLAIIKKQREDAARKRDELRKDKEVQEAKSKR
;
A
#
# COMPACT_ATOMS: atom_id res chain seq x y z
N MET A 1 -39.15 -15.46 34.55
CA MET A 1 -38.28 -15.93 33.45
C MET A 1 -37.15 -14.92 33.26
N PRO A 2 -35.88 -15.23 33.59
CA PRO A 2 -34.81 -14.25 33.46
C PRO A 2 -34.43 -14.07 31.99
N ARG A 3 -34.50 -12.81 31.52
CA ARG A 3 -34.16 -12.39 30.15
C ARG A 3 -32.64 -12.44 29.96
N GLY A 4 -32.21 -12.97 28.82
CA GLY A 4 -30.82 -13.31 28.49
C GLY A 4 -29.82 -12.17 28.72
N GLY A 5 -28.78 -12.47 29.51
CA GLY A 5 -27.65 -11.58 29.71
C GLY A 5 -26.80 -11.43 28.44
N LYS A 6 -26.35 -10.21 28.16
CA LYS A 6 -25.40 -9.90 27.07
C LYS A 6 -24.13 -10.76 27.23
N LYS A 7 -23.89 -11.64 26.26
CA LYS A 7 -22.67 -12.46 26.18
C LYS A 7 -21.46 -11.52 26.08
N GLY A 8 -20.68 -11.42 27.15
CA GLY A 8 -19.48 -10.60 27.18
C GLY A 8 -18.47 -11.10 26.15
N HIS A 9 -17.91 -10.20 25.34
CA HIS A 9 -16.85 -10.52 24.37
C HIS A 9 -15.47 -10.73 25.01
N LYS A 10 -15.38 -10.67 26.35
CA LYS A 10 -14.14 -10.91 27.09
C LYS A 10 -13.76 -12.39 26.95
N GLY A 11 -12.67 -12.65 26.22
CA GLY A 11 -12.15 -14.01 25.99
C GLY A 11 -12.41 -14.59 24.60
N ARG A 12 -13.07 -13.86 23.68
CA ARG A 12 -13.10 -14.29 22.28
C ARG A 12 -11.70 -14.08 21.69
N GLY A 13 -11.04 -15.18 21.31
CA GLY A 13 -9.69 -15.13 20.72
C GLY A 13 -9.66 -14.14 19.56
N LYS A 14 -8.60 -13.32 19.49
CA LYS A 14 -8.40 -12.32 18.44
C LYS A 14 -8.49 -13.05 17.09
N GLN A 15 -9.59 -12.83 16.37
CA GLN A 15 -9.71 -13.30 14.99
C GLN A 15 -8.86 -12.33 14.17
N PHE A 16 -7.74 -12.80 13.64
CA PHE A 16 -7.00 -12.04 12.65
C PHE A 16 -7.79 -12.12 11.34
N SER A 17 -8.23 -10.98 10.81
CA SER A 17 -8.88 -10.92 9.50
C SER A 17 -7.91 -11.44 8.44
N ASN A 18 -8.44 -12.21 7.48
CA ASN A 18 -7.66 -12.75 6.38
C ASN A 18 -7.19 -11.56 5.51
N PRO A 19 -5.93 -11.47 5.04
CA PRO A 19 -5.45 -10.36 4.22
C PRO A 19 -6.37 -10.00 3.03
N GLU A 20 -6.94 -11.00 2.35
CA GLU A 20 -7.88 -10.77 1.25
C GLU A 20 -9.19 -10.08 1.69
N GLU A 21 -9.57 -10.28 2.94
CA GLU A 21 -10.78 -9.71 3.54
C GLU A 21 -10.54 -8.24 3.94
N ILE A 22 -9.32 -7.93 4.40
CA ILE A 22 -8.88 -6.55 4.68
C ILE A 22 -8.84 -5.75 3.39
N ASP A 23 -8.24 -6.30 2.33
CA ASP A 23 -8.16 -5.64 1.03
C ASP A 23 -9.55 -5.38 0.44
N ARG A 24 -10.47 -6.34 0.59
CA ARG A 24 -11.87 -6.18 0.17
C ARG A 24 -12.58 -5.08 0.95
N GLN A 25 -12.38 -5.00 2.27
CA GLN A 25 -12.94 -3.94 3.11
C GLN A 25 -12.41 -2.56 2.74
N MET A 26 -11.10 -2.44 2.51
CA MET A 26 -10.47 -1.18 2.09
C MET A 26 -10.97 -0.72 0.72
N ARG A 27 -11.15 -1.65 -0.23
CA ARG A 27 -11.72 -1.33 -1.55
C ARG A 27 -13.17 -0.88 -1.44
N ALA A 28 -13.98 -1.58 -0.64
CA ALA A 28 -15.38 -1.21 -0.43
C ALA A 28 -15.52 0.16 0.25
N GLN A 29 -14.65 0.49 1.21
CA GLN A 29 -14.63 1.83 1.83
C GLN A 29 -14.25 2.91 0.82
N LYS A 30 -13.23 2.66 0.00
CA LYS A 30 -12.80 3.61 -1.04
C LYS A 30 -13.90 3.84 -2.09
N GLU A 31 -14.62 2.80 -2.49
CA GLU A 31 -15.74 2.89 -3.44
C GLU A 31 -16.96 3.62 -2.86
N LEU A 32 -17.18 3.51 -1.54
CA LEU A 32 -18.20 4.29 -0.84
C LEU A 32 -17.80 5.76 -0.72
N GLU A 33 -16.54 6.08 -0.40
CA GLU A 33 -16.03 7.46 -0.38
C GLU A 33 -16.06 8.11 -1.77
N GLU A 34 -15.77 7.34 -2.82
CA GLU A 34 -15.84 7.80 -4.21
C GLU A 34 -17.29 8.07 -4.64
N ASN A 35 -18.25 7.24 -4.20
CA ASN A 35 -19.69 7.48 -4.44
C ASN A 35 -20.28 8.58 -3.55
N GLU A 36 -19.88 8.73 -2.28
CA GLU A 36 -20.29 9.86 -1.43
C GLU A 36 -19.68 11.18 -1.91
N GLY A 37 -18.46 11.15 -2.47
CA GLY A 37 -17.86 12.29 -3.17
C GLY A 37 -18.62 12.69 -4.44
N ALA A 38 -19.35 11.76 -5.07
CA ALA A 38 -20.15 12.03 -6.25
C ALA A 38 -21.55 12.61 -5.93
N GLU A 39 -22.10 12.38 -4.75
CA GLU A 39 -23.39 12.99 -4.31
C GLU A 39 -23.22 14.25 -3.44
N GLY A 40 -22.03 14.50 -2.88
CA GLY A 40 -21.73 15.72 -2.10
C GLY A 40 -21.42 16.98 -2.92
N GLU A 41 -21.24 16.88 -4.24
CA GLU A 41 -20.87 18.01 -5.11
C GLU A 41 -22.08 18.74 -5.76
N LYS A 42 -23.26 18.73 -5.13
CA LYS A 42 -24.44 19.47 -5.61
C LYS A 42 -25.26 20.16 -4.52
N SER A 43 -24.65 20.79 -3.52
CA SER A 43 -25.32 21.86 -2.75
C SER A 43 -24.37 22.72 -1.90
N SER A 44 -23.47 23.47 -2.53
CA SER A 44 -23.07 24.79 -2.00
C SER A 44 -22.53 25.67 -3.12
N GLY A 45 -23.32 25.80 -4.19
CA GLY A 45 -23.21 26.93 -5.11
C GLY A 45 -23.75 28.16 -4.41
N SER A 46 -22.90 28.86 -3.67
CA SER A 46 -23.12 30.28 -3.37
C SER A 46 -22.33 31.04 -4.40
N GLU A 47 -23.05 31.55 -5.38
CA GLU A 47 -22.58 32.56 -6.33
C GLU A 47 -22.05 33.74 -5.52
N ASP A 48 -20.75 33.99 -5.61
CA ASP A 48 -20.18 35.30 -5.33
C ASP A 48 -19.47 35.75 -6.61
N GLU A 49 -20.18 36.63 -7.31
CA GLU A 49 -19.75 37.31 -8.52
C GLU A 49 -18.34 37.88 -8.35
N SER A 50 -17.41 37.31 -9.11
CA SER A 50 -16.06 37.85 -9.27
C SER A 50 -16.12 39.15 -10.06
N SER A 51 -16.35 40.27 -9.39
CA SER A 51 -15.97 41.58 -9.88
C SER A 51 -14.54 41.89 -9.40
N SER A 52 -13.56 41.22 -10.01
CA SER A 52 -12.14 41.51 -9.83
C SER A 52 -11.80 42.81 -10.56
N ASP A 53 -12.15 43.92 -9.92
CA ASP A 53 -11.71 45.26 -10.29
C ASP A 53 -10.18 45.32 -10.26
N ASP A 54 -9.63 45.87 -11.34
CA ASP A 54 -8.21 46.12 -11.58
C ASP A 54 -7.73 47.26 -10.65
N GLU A 55 -7.73 47.02 -9.34
CA GLU A 55 -7.19 47.96 -8.35
C GLU A 55 -5.89 47.40 -7.78
N PRO A 56 -4.81 48.20 -7.74
CA PRO A 56 -3.61 47.82 -7.01
C PRO A 56 -4.01 47.58 -5.55
N GLN A 57 -3.80 46.35 -5.05
CA GLN A 57 -4.08 46.04 -3.65
C GLN A 57 -3.46 47.12 -2.77
N LYS A 58 -4.31 47.91 -2.12
CA LYS A 58 -3.91 49.05 -1.29
C LYS A 58 -3.03 48.49 -0.19
N ARG A 59 -1.71 48.67 -0.33
CA ARG A 59 -0.71 48.26 0.65
C ARG A 59 -1.10 48.91 1.97
N LYS A 60 -1.29 48.11 3.02
CA LYS A 60 -1.80 48.62 4.28
C LYS A 60 -0.63 49.28 5.02
N GLY A 61 -0.79 50.54 5.40
CA GLY A 61 0.20 51.28 6.19
C GLY A 61 1.53 51.48 5.46
N VAL A 62 2.64 51.18 6.14
CA VAL A 62 4.02 51.53 5.71
C VAL A 62 4.61 50.51 4.73
N GLU A 63 3.90 49.42 4.42
CA GLU A 63 4.36 48.32 3.55
C GLU A 63 4.72 48.74 2.11
N GLY A 64 4.29 49.93 1.68
CA GLY A 64 4.68 50.53 0.39
C GLY A 64 5.81 51.54 0.44
N LEU A 65 6.16 52.03 1.64
CA LEU A 65 7.07 53.16 1.84
C LEU A 65 8.52 52.74 2.10
N ILE A 66 8.73 51.49 2.54
CA ILE A 66 10.06 50.94 2.80
C ILE A 66 10.42 49.97 1.67
N GLU A 67 11.53 50.25 0.99
CA GLU A 67 12.11 49.36 0.00
C GLU A 67 12.72 48.15 0.70
N ILE A 68 12.16 46.96 0.44
CA ILE A 68 12.62 45.72 1.05
C ILE A 68 13.74 45.14 0.15
N GLU A 69 14.99 45.49 0.44
CA GLU A 69 16.21 44.94 -0.17
C GLU A 69 16.58 43.55 0.38
N ASN A 70 15.60 42.69 0.65
CA ASN A 70 15.91 41.33 1.10
C ASN A 70 16.15 40.44 -0.13
N PRO A 71 17.40 39.98 -0.38
CA PRO A 71 17.75 39.17 -1.55
C PRO A 71 17.05 37.81 -1.58
N ASN A 72 16.59 37.31 -0.42
CA ASN A 72 15.83 36.06 -0.32
C ASN A 72 14.31 36.27 -0.41
N ARG A 73 13.84 37.50 -0.65
CA ARG A 73 12.41 37.80 -0.73
C ARG A 73 11.84 37.29 -2.05
N VAL A 74 11.06 36.23 -1.96
CA VAL A 74 10.31 35.70 -3.09
C VAL A 74 9.13 36.63 -3.37
N THR A 75 9.20 37.40 -4.45
CA THR A 75 8.07 38.22 -4.94
C THR A 75 7.20 37.36 -5.85
N GLN A 76 5.95 37.15 -5.48
CA GLN A 76 5.02 36.42 -6.34
C GLN A 76 4.56 37.35 -7.47
N LYS A 77 5.00 37.06 -8.69
CA LYS A 77 4.51 37.69 -9.92
C LYS A 77 3.43 36.77 -10.49
N SER A 78 2.23 37.30 -10.74
CA SER A 78 1.18 36.58 -11.45
C SER A 78 1.63 36.35 -12.90
N LYS A 79 1.88 35.08 -13.26
CA LYS A 79 2.13 34.70 -14.66
C LYS A 79 0.80 34.48 -15.36
N LYS A 80 0.72 34.85 -16.63
CA LYS A 80 -0.46 34.58 -17.46
C LYS A 80 -0.53 33.08 -17.75
N VAL A 81 -1.74 32.53 -17.68
CA VAL A 81 -2.00 31.09 -17.86
C VAL A 81 -1.47 30.54 -19.19
N ALA A 82 -1.43 31.37 -20.24
CA ALA A 82 -0.90 30.99 -21.56
C ALA A 82 0.61 30.74 -21.62
N GLU A 83 1.38 31.19 -20.62
CA GLU A 83 2.84 31.02 -20.55
C GLU A 83 3.25 29.89 -19.57
N VAL A 84 2.28 29.21 -18.96
CA VAL A 84 2.54 28.08 -18.06
C VAL A 84 2.65 26.81 -18.90
N ASP A 85 3.89 26.42 -19.20
CA ASP A 85 4.18 25.18 -19.92
C ASP A 85 3.98 23.98 -18.98
N VAL A 86 2.85 23.29 -19.12
CA VAL A 86 2.43 22.16 -18.26
C VAL A 86 3.19 20.86 -18.61
N SER A 87 3.96 20.87 -19.70
CA SER A 87 4.67 19.69 -20.21
C SER A 87 6.02 19.43 -19.53
N GLU A 88 6.58 20.37 -18.78
CA GLU A 88 7.84 20.14 -18.09
C GLU A 88 7.60 19.28 -16.83
N PRO A 89 8.41 18.23 -16.61
CA PRO A 89 8.26 17.38 -15.44
C PRO A 89 8.47 18.24 -14.20
N LYS A 90 7.37 18.51 -13.50
CA LYS A 90 7.37 19.23 -12.23
C LYS A 90 8.40 18.56 -11.33
N GLU A 91 9.46 19.28 -11.03
CA GLU A 91 10.50 18.80 -10.14
C GLU A 91 9.85 18.50 -8.79
N LEU A 92 9.58 17.21 -8.56
CA LEU A 92 8.93 16.73 -7.34
C LEU A 92 9.66 17.30 -6.14
N SER A 93 8.89 17.78 -5.17
CA SER A 93 9.41 18.33 -3.92
C SER A 93 10.42 17.35 -3.32
N ARG A 94 11.47 17.85 -2.64
CA ARG A 94 12.45 16.98 -1.96
C ARG A 94 11.78 15.86 -1.15
N ARG A 95 10.66 16.17 -0.50
CA ARG A 95 9.85 15.21 0.26
C ARG A 95 9.23 14.12 -0.62
N GLU A 96 8.69 14.51 -1.76
CA GLU A 96 8.04 13.59 -2.71
C GLU A 96 9.06 12.64 -3.36
N ARG A 97 10.28 13.14 -3.65
CA ARG A 97 11.37 12.31 -4.18
C ARG A 97 11.78 11.22 -3.19
N GLU A 98 12.00 11.60 -1.92
CA GLU A 98 12.36 10.65 -0.86
C GLU A 98 11.24 9.64 -0.58
N GLU A 99 9.97 10.05 -0.64
CA GLU A 99 8.84 9.14 -0.46
C GLU A 99 8.72 8.12 -1.61
N ILE A 100 8.90 8.54 -2.85
CA ILE A 100 8.88 7.64 -4.01
C ILE A 100 10.07 6.67 -3.95
N GLU A 101 11.26 7.13 -3.58
CA GLU A 101 12.41 6.24 -3.40
C GLU A 101 12.18 5.23 -2.28
N LYS A 102 11.57 5.65 -1.17
CA LYS A 102 11.19 4.76 -0.07
C LYS A 102 10.16 3.73 -0.51
N GLN A 103 9.18 4.11 -1.33
CA GLN A 103 8.21 3.18 -1.90
C GLN A 103 8.90 2.18 -2.85
N LYS A 104 9.71 2.68 -3.79
CA LYS A 104 10.48 1.83 -4.72
C LYS A 104 11.43 0.88 -4.00
N ALA A 105 12.07 1.31 -2.91
CA ALA A 105 12.94 0.46 -2.11
C ALA A 105 12.16 -0.67 -1.41
N LYS A 106 10.98 -0.37 -0.87
CA LYS A 106 10.08 -1.38 -0.29
C LYS A 106 9.61 -2.37 -1.36
N GLU A 107 9.16 -1.89 -2.51
CA GLU A 107 8.74 -2.75 -3.63
C GLU A 107 9.87 -3.64 -4.11
N ARG A 108 11.08 -3.10 -4.24
CA ARG A 108 12.27 -3.87 -4.62
C ARG A 108 12.57 -4.95 -3.58
N TYR A 109 12.50 -4.62 -2.29
CA TYR A 109 12.70 -5.59 -1.22
C TYR A 109 11.63 -6.69 -1.29
N MET A 110 10.37 -6.33 -1.42
CA MET A 110 9.26 -7.29 -1.53
C MET A 110 9.41 -8.17 -2.77
N LYS A 111 9.79 -7.59 -3.91
CA LYS A 111 10.07 -8.32 -5.15
C LYS A 111 11.20 -9.33 -4.96
N LEU A 112 12.33 -8.92 -4.38
CA LEU A 112 13.45 -9.82 -4.08
C LEU A 112 13.07 -10.91 -3.08
N HIS A 113 12.19 -10.61 -2.13
CA HIS A 113 11.69 -11.57 -1.16
C HIS A 113 10.81 -12.63 -1.82
N LEU A 114 9.88 -12.20 -2.68
CA LEU A 114 9.04 -13.10 -3.49
C LEU A 114 9.88 -13.94 -4.46
N GLU A 115 10.91 -13.37 -5.06
CA GLU A 115 11.89 -14.08 -5.89
C GLU A 115 12.75 -15.08 -5.09
N GLY A 116 12.67 -15.09 -3.76
CA GLY A 116 13.45 -15.99 -2.92
C GLY A 116 14.91 -15.58 -2.76
N LYS A 117 15.26 -14.32 -3.08
CA LYS A 117 16.65 -13.83 -3.07
C LYS A 117 17.07 -13.22 -1.73
N THR A 118 16.12 -12.83 -0.88
CA THR A 118 16.42 -12.40 0.49
C THR A 118 16.85 -13.60 1.33
N ASP A 119 17.70 -13.38 2.33
CA ASP A 119 18.24 -14.48 3.14
C ASP A 119 17.14 -15.23 3.91
N GLN A 120 16.09 -14.51 4.31
CA GLN A 120 14.89 -15.10 4.92
C GLN A 120 14.18 -16.06 3.94
N ALA A 121 13.89 -15.60 2.72
CA ALA A 121 13.19 -16.43 1.75
C ALA A 121 14.06 -17.60 1.27
N LYS A 122 15.38 -17.43 1.15
CA LYS A 122 16.32 -18.53 0.89
C LYS A 122 16.27 -19.57 2.00
N ALA A 123 16.26 -19.15 3.26
CA ALA A 123 16.19 -20.07 4.40
C ALA A 123 14.87 -20.85 4.40
N ASP A 124 13.74 -20.21 4.10
CA ASP A 124 12.46 -20.88 4.02
C ASP A 124 12.36 -21.85 2.84
N LEU A 125 12.89 -21.47 1.67
CA LEU A 125 13.03 -22.39 0.53
C LEU A 125 13.92 -23.59 0.87
N ALA A 126 15.04 -23.37 1.56
CA ALA A 126 15.93 -24.44 2.01
C ALA A 126 15.23 -25.39 3.00
N ARG A 127 14.46 -24.85 3.96
CA ARG A 127 13.63 -25.65 4.87
C ARG A 127 12.61 -26.49 4.10
N LEU A 128 11.90 -25.90 3.15
CA LEU A 128 10.95 -26.63 2.30
C LEU A 128 11.63 -27.72 1.47
N ALA A 129 12.83 -27.47 0.94
CA ALA A 129 13.61 -28.45 0.19
C ALA A 129 14.01 -29.65 1.07
N ILE A 130 14.41 -29.42 2.32
CA ILE A 130 14.70 -30.49 3.29
C ILE A 130 13.46 -31.35 3.53
N ILE A 131 12.29 -30.74 3.75
CA ILE A 131 11.03 -31.48 3.96
C ILE A 131 10.65 -32.29 2.72
N LYS A 132 10.77 -31.69 1.52
CA LYS A 132 10.52 -32.41 0.25
C LYS A 132 11.43 -33.63 0.11
N LYS A 133 12.73 -33.48 0.39
CA LYS A 133 13.70 -34.57 0.36
C LYS A 133 13.35 -35.67 1.36
N GLN A 134 13.02 -35.31 2.61
CA GLN A 134 12.61 -36.28 3.62
C GLN A 134 11.35 -37.06 3.22
N ARG A 135 10.37 -36.37 2.59
CA ARG A 135 9.15 -37.02 2.10
C ARG A 135 9.44 -37.96 0.93
N GLU A 136 10.27 -37.54 0.00
CA GLU A 136 10.69 -38.38 -1.13
C GLU A 136 11.47 -39.61 -0.66
N ASP A 137 12.46 -39.42 0.22
CA ASP A 137 13.24 -40.51 0.80
C ASP A 137 12.36 -41.49 1.58
N ALA A 138 11.35 -40.99 2.31
CA ALA A 138 10.39 -41.84 3.02
C ALA A 138 9.45 -42.60 2.05
N ALA A 139 9.04 -41.98 0.95
CA ALA A 139 8.25 -42.64 -0.09
C ALA A 139 9.07 -43.74 -0.78
N ARG A 140 10.30 -43.45 -1.19
CA ARG A 140 11.24 -44.43 -1.78
C ARG A 140 11.47 -45.61 -0.83
N LYS A 141 11.75 -45.36 0.44
CA LYS A 141 11.89 -46.42 1.46
C LYS A 141 10.62 -47.26 1.61
N ARG A 142 9.43 -46.66 1.55
CA ARG A 142 8.17 -47.42 1.60
C ARG A 142 7.96 -48.30 0.37
N ASP A 143 8.30 -47.81 -0.81
CA ASP A 143 8.17 -48.56 -2.06
C ASP A 143 9.20 -49.69 -2.15
N GLU A 144 10.44 -49.47 -1.71
CA GLU A 144 11.47 -50.51 -1.59
C GLU A 144 11.03 -51.62 -0.63
N LEU A 145 10.57 -51.25 0.57
CA LEU A 145 10.05 -52.23 1.54
C LEU A 145 8.84 -53.00 1.03
N ARG A 146 7.99 -52.41 0.18
CA ARG A 146 6.87 -53.11 -0.47
C ARG A 146 7.37 -54.11 -1.50
N LYS A 147 8.30 -53.71 -2.37
CA LYS A 147 8.89 -54.59 -3.38
C LYS A 147 9.64 -55.76 -2.75
N ASP A 148 10.40 -55.53 -1.68
CA ASP A 148 11.10 -56.59 -0.96
C ASP A 148 10.12 -57.58 -0.34
N LYS A 149 9.01 -57.10 0.24
CA LYS A 149 7.94 -57.96 0.75
C LYS A 149 7.29 -58.78 -0.35
N GLU A 150 6.96 -58.18 -1.50
CA GLU A 150 6.39 -58.90 -2.65
C GLU A 150 7.34 -59.97 -3.18
N VAL A 151 8.64 -59.68 -3.26
CA VAL A 151 9.66 -60.67 -3.68
C VAL A 151 9.78 -61.80 -2.66
N GLN A 152 9.73 -61.51 -1.35
CA GLN A 152 9.74 -62.54 -0.32
C GLN A 152 8.47 -63.39 -0.33
N GLU A 153 7.30 -62.79 -0.53
CA GLU A 153 6.02 -63.50 -0.68
C GLU A 153 5.97 -64.35 -1.96
N ALA A 154 6.54 -63.86 -3.07
CA ALA A 154 6.67 -64.64 -4.30
C ALA A 154 7.64 -65.81 -4.15
N LYS A 155 8.70 -65.66 -3.34
CA LYS A 155 9.63 -66.75 -3.01
C LYS A 155 9.02 -67.76 -2.03
N SER A 156 8.17 -67.35 -1.09
CA SER A 156 7.52 -68.26 -0.14
C SER A 156 6.33 -69.03 -0.71
N LYS A 157 5.72 -68.54 -1.81
CA LYS A 157 4.65 -69.23 -2.55
C LYS A 157 5.16 -70.21 -3.62
N ARG A 158 6.47 -70.34 -3.82
CA ARG A 158 7.12 -71.21 -4.81
C ARG A 158 7.75 -72.42 -4.14
#